data_AF-A0A1F6GST6-F1
#
_entry.id   AF-A0A1F6GST6-F1
#
_cell.length_a   1.000
_cell.length_b   1.000
_cell.length_c   1.000
_cell.angle_alpha   90.00
_cell.angle_beta   90.00
_cell.angle_gamma   90.00
#
_symmetry.space_group_name_H-M   'P 1'
#
loop_
_entity.id
_entity.type
_entity.pdbx_description
1 polymer ?
#
loop_
_entity_poly.entity_id
_entity_poly.type
_entity_poly.pdbx_seq_one_letter_code
_entity_poly.pdbx_strand_id
1 'polypeptide(L)' 'MAVRFEENLKKLEEIVETLEEGPEDLEEALKAFEAGIKLSRACHKELDKAQKRIEVLLADEDGELKKESLEG' A
#
# COMPACT_ATOMS: atom_id res chain seq x y z
N MET A 1 -10.65 1.95 6.77
CA MET A 1 -9.51 2.29 5.90
C MET A 1 -8.24 2.32 6.71
N ALA A 2 -8.10 3.17 7.75
CA ALA A 2 -6.91 3.20 8.60
C ALA A 2 -6.54 1.83 9.19
N VAL A 3 -7.47 1.14 9.85
CA VAL A 3 -7.22 -0.20 10.44
C VAL A 3 -6.64 -1.19 9.43
N ARG A 4 -7.16 -1.20 8.19
CA ARG A 4 -6.70 -2.13 7.15
C ARG A 4 -5.29 -1.82 6.65
N PHE A 5 -4.92 -0.53 6.58
CA PHE A 5 -3.57 -0.11 6.20
C PHE A 5 -2.56 -0.51 7.28
N GLU A 6 -2.83 -0.17 8.54
CA GLU A 6 -1.96 -0.51 9.67
C GLU A 6 -1.77 -2.04 9.78
N GLU A 7 -2.84 -2.83 9.58
CA GLU A 7 -2.75 -4.29 9.58
C GLU A 7 -1.90 -4.84 8.43
N ASN A 8 -2.00 -4.27 7.23
CA ASN A 8 -1.20 -4.69 6.08
C ASN A 8 0.27 -4.27 6.23
N LEU A 9 0.50 -3.09 6.77
CA LEU A 9 1.85 -2.57 7.04
C LEU A 9 2.56 -3.44 8.06
N LYS A 10 1.89 -3.76 9.18
CA LYS A 10 2.45 -4.64 10.21
C LYS A 10 2.82 -6.02 9.65
N LYS A 11 1.94 -6.63 8.85
CA LYS A 11 2.25 -7.92 8.21
C LYS A 11 3.42 -7.84 7.23
N LEU A 12 3.58 -6.69 6.56
CA LEU A 12 4.72 -6.47 5.66
C LEU A 12 6.02 -6.35 6.47
N GLU A 13 6.01 -5.67 7.61
CA GLU A 13 7.15 -5.58 8.53
C GLU A 13 7.56 -6.98 9.02
N GLU A 14 6.61 -7.80 9.47
CA GLU A 14 6.86 -9.19 9.91
C GLU A 14 7.50 -10.04 8.78
N ILE A 15 7.08 -9.85 7.53
CA ILE A 15 7.68 -10.54 6.37
C ILE A 15 9.11 -10.06 6.11
N VAL A 16 9.37 -8.76 6.25
CA VAL A 16 10.72 -8.20 6.08
C VAL A 16 11.65 -8.78 7.15
N GLU A 17 11.21 -8.81 8.41
CA GLU A 17 11.96 -9.45 9.50
C GLU A 17 12.28 -10.92 9.18
N THR A 18 11.29 -11.69 8.71
CA THR A 18 11.48 -13.10 8.30
C THR A 18 12.54 -13.24 7.19
N LEU A 19 12.53 -12.33 6.21
CA LEU A 19 13.50 -12.33 5.12
C LEU A 19 14.91 -11.91 5.58
N GLU A 20 15.02 -11.03 6.57
CA GLU A 20 16.28 -10.58 7.15
C GLU A 20 16.92 -11.65 8.06
N GLU A 21 16.10 -12.40 8.79
CA GLU A 21 16.55 -13.53 9.62
C GLU A 21 17.10 -14.69 8.76
N GLY A 22 16.60 -14.82 7.53
CA GLY A 22 17.03 -15.82 6.57
C GLY A 22 16.14 -17.08 6.63
N PRO A 23 15.24 -17.27 5.65
CA PRO A 23 14.34 -18.43 5.61
C PRO A 23 15.11 -19.76 5.52
N GLU A 24 14.52 -20.83 6.06
CA GLU A 24 15.17 -22.14 6.19
C GLU A 24 15.42 -22.79 4.81
N ASP A 25 14.53 -22.50 3.85
CA ASP A 25 14.64 -22.97 2.48
C ASP A 25 14.18 -21.93 1.43
N LEU A 26 14.46 -22.25 0.16
CA LEU A 26 14.15 -21.40 -0.98
C LEU A 26 12.63 -21.23 -1.20
N GLU A 27 11.83 -22.25 -0.89
CA GLU A 27 10.39 -22.22 -1.09
C GLU A 27 9.73 -21.24 -0.10
N GLU A 28 10.19 -21.25 1.14
CA GLU A 28 9.80 -20.28 2.16
C GLU A 28 10.22 -18.86 1.77
N ALA A 29 11.46 -18.69 1.29
CA ALA A 29 11.94 -17.39 0.79
C ALA A 29 11.04 -16.84 -0.32
N LEU A 30 10.67 -17.68 -1.29
CA LEU A 30 9.81 -17.29 -2.40
C LEU A 30 8.40 -16.93 -1.93
N LYS A 31 7.83 -17.68 -0.98
CA LYS A 31 6.51 -17.38 -0.39
C LYS A 31 6.50 -16.06 0.36
N ALA A 32 7.49 -15.84 1.23
CA ALA A 32 7.63 -14.60 1.98
C ALA A 32 7.78 -13.40 1.03
N PHE A 33 8.64 -13.52 0.01
CA PHE A 33 8.80 -12.48 -1.00
C PHE A 33 7.50 -12.19 -1.77
N GLU A 34 6.80 -13.22 -2.24
CA GLU A 34 5.52 -13.05 -2.96
C GLU A 34 4.46 -12.36 -2.09
N ALA A 35 4.36 -12.75 -0.82
CA ALA A 35 3.44 -12.15 0.14
C ALA A 35 3.80 -10.67 0.40
N GLY A 36 5.09 -10.37 0.58
CA GLY A 36 5.60 -9.01 0.76
C GLY A 36 5.26 -8.10 -0.42
N ILE A 37 5.47 -8.56 -1.67
CA ILE A 37 5.10 -7.80 -2.87
C ILE A 37 3.59 -7.52 -2.92
N LYS A 38 2.74 -8.51 -2.58
CA LYS A 38 1.28 -8.34 -2.56
C LYS A 38 0.85 -7.30 -1.51
N LEU A 39 1.42 -7.35 -0.30
CA LEU A 39 1.11 -6.42 0.78
C LEU A 39 1.61 -5.00 0.48
N SER A 40 2.84 -4.86 -0.01
CA SER A 40 3.39 -3.56 -0.45
C SER A 40 2.48 -2.87 -1.46
N ARG A 41 2.02 -3.59 -2.49
CA ARG A 41 1.06 -3.07 -3.48
C ARG A 41 -0.28 -2.68 -2.86
N ALA A 42 -0.76 -3.44 -1.87
CA ALA A 42 -2.00 -3.12 -1.16
C ALA A 42 -1.86 -1.82 -0.35
N CYS A 43 -0.76 -1.66 0.39
CA CYS A 43 -0.45 -0.45 1.15
C CYS A 43 -0.38 0.78 0.22
N HIS A 44 0.36 0.68 -0.89
CA HIS A 44 0.42 1.76 -1.90
C HIS A 44 -0.97 2.16 -2.41
N LYS A 45 -1.81 1.17 -2.74
CA LYS A 45 -3.18 1.44 -3.22
C LYS A 45 -4.06 2.13 -2.18
N GLU A 46 -3.83 1.89 -0.89
CA GLU A 46 -4.55 2.58 0.18
C GLU A 46 -4.04 4.02 0.38
N LEU A 47 -2.73 4.24 0.28
CA LEU A 47 -2.13 5.57 0.29
C LEU A 47 -2.60 6.42 -0.90
N ASP A 48 -2.63 5.86 -2.11
CA ASP A 48 -3.14 6.54 -3.31
C ASP A 48 -4.59 7.00 -3.14
N LYS A 49 -5.43 6.17 -2.51
CA LYS A 49 -6.83 6.53 -2.22
C LYS A 49 -6.92 7.66 -1.20
N ALA A 50 -6.07 7.63 -0.17
CA ALA A 50 -6.02 8.69 0.82
C ALA A 50 -5.56 10.01 0.18
N GLN A 51 -4.51 9.98 -0.64
CA GLN A 51 -4.02 11.14 -1.38
C GLN A 51 -5.10 11.74 -2.28
N LYS A 52 -5.77 10.93 -3.12
CA LYS A 52 -6.87 11.40 -3.97
C LYS A 52 -7.99 12.06 -3.18
N ARG A 53 -8.30 11.53 -1.99
CA ARG A 53 -9.32 12.13 -1.13
C ARG A 53 -8.87 13.49 -0.58
N ILE A 54 -7.60 13.63 -0.22
CA ILE A 54 -7.02 14.92 0.19
C ILE A 54 -7.06 15.92 -0.96
N GLU A 55 -6.68 15.50 -2.17
CA GLU A 55 -6.71 16.35 -3.37
C GLU A 55 -8.13 16.89 -3.66
N VAL A 56 -9.17 16.06 -3.53
CA VAL A 56 -10.56 16.50 -3.69
C VAL A 56 -10.96 17.49 -2.59
N LEU A 57 -10.63 17.21 -1.32
CA LEU A 57 -10.98 18.10 -0.20
C LEU A 57 -10.33 19.49 -0.34
N LEU A 58 -9.07 19.54 -0.77
CA LEU A 58 -8.37 20.81 -1.02
C LEU A 58 -8.93 21.55 -2.24
N ALA A 59 -9.41 20.82 -3.26
CA ALA A 59 -10.09 21.40 -4.41
C ALA A 59 -11.44 22.03 -4.05
N ASP A 60 -12.19 21.42 -3.13
CA ASP A 60 -13.46 21.94 -2.63
C ASP A 60 -13.28 23.22 -1.77
N GLU A 61 -12.16 23.36 -1.04
CA GLU A 61 -11.85 24.59 -0.27
C GLU A 61 -11.32 25.75 -1.12
N ASP A 62 -10.55 25.47 -2.19
CA ASP A 62 -9.96 26.51 -3.07
C ASP A 62 -10.77 26.74 -4.37
N GLY A 63 -11.86 26.00 -4.57
CA GLY A 63 -12.85 26.26 -5.60
C GLY A 63 -12.49 25.86 -7.03
N GLU A 64 -11.30 25.33 -7.35
CA GLU A 64 -11.02 24.64 -8.61
C GLU A 64 -9.91 23.58 -8.52
N LEU A 65 -10.27 22.30 -8.61
CA LEU A 65 -9.48 21.34 -9.39
C LEU A 65 -10.42 20.55 -10.32
N LYS A 66 -10.63 21.09 -11.51
CA LYS A 66 -10.96 20.26 -12.67
C LYS A 66 -9.75 19.38 -12.98
N LYS A 67 -9.88 18.08 -12.75
CA LYS A 67 -9.21 17.09 -13.58
C LYS A 67 -10.27 16.19 -14.18
N GLU A 68 -10.90 16.71 -15.22
CA GLU A 68 -11.28 15.88 -16.35
C GLU A 68 -10.05 15.07 -16.75
N SER A 69 -10.10 13.76 -16.53
CA SER A 69 -9.47 12.68 -17.30
C SER A 69 -9.61 11.38 -16.50
N LEU A 70 -10.85 10.95 -16.39
CA LEU A 70 -11.15 9.53 -16.52
C LEU A 70 -11.07 9.22 -18.03
N GLU A 71 -9.87 9.00 -18.55
CA GLU A 71 -9.68 8.39 -19.87
C GLU A 71 -8.60 7.30 -19.77
N GLY A 72 -9.00 6.08 -20.13
CA GLY A 72 -8.12 4.94 -20.39
C GLY A 72 -7.99 3.94 -19.26
#